data_AF-A0A9X4H6P6-F1
#
_entry.id   AF-A0A9X4H6P6-F1
#
_cell.length_a   1.000
_cell.length_b   1.000
_cell.length_c   1.000
_cell.angle_alpha   90.00
_cell.angle_beta   90.00
_cell.angle_gamma   90.00
#
_symmetry.space_group_name_H-M   'P 1'
#
loop_
_entity.id
_entity.type
_entity.pdbx_description
1 polymer ?
#
loop_
_entity_poly.entity_id
_entity_poly.type
_entity_poly.pdbx_seq_one_letter_code
_entity_poly.pdbx_strand_id
1 'polypeptide(L)'
;MVNWNRIYNLLDDITPLAVNCGLLCGSACCTEWEQGAGIYLLPGEEGMFSGLEEWLVREERSTGEYGVIIRCNGTCPRERRPFACRTFPVTPYLSPEGKLELRLDEAAVLLCPLVKAGDIRILEKRFLMRTRLAWEELLREPQIRKNIEWKSRQVDIMEKDPWRKLLEL
;
A
#
# COMPACT_ATOMS: atom_id res chain seq x y z
N MET A 1 12.89 -15.17 5.61
CA MET A 1 12.46 -14.33 6.74
C MET A 1 12.89 -12.90 6.50
N VAL A 2 11.91 -12.02 6.36
CA VAL A 2 12.08 -10.59 6.04
C VAL A 2 12.64 -9.83 7.24
N ASN A 3 13.57 -8.89 7.01
CA ASN A 3 14.03 -7.95 8.05
C ASN A 3 13.15 -6.68 8.05
N TRP A 4 12.04 -6.71 8.79
CA TRP A 4 11.07 -5.63 8.82
C TRP A 4 11.62 -4.30 9.37
N ASN A 5 12.52 -4.33 10.35
CA ASN A 5 13.17 -3.11 10.85
C ASN A 5 13.93 -2.37 9.74
N ARG A 6 14.68 -3.11 8.91
CA ARG A 6 15.38 -2.54 7.76
C ARG A 6 14.41 -1.94 6.74
N ILE A 7 13.32 -2.64 6.43
CA ILE A 7 12.28 -2.16 5.50
C ILE A 7 11.63 -0.88 6.02
N TYR A 8 11.28 -0.82 7.30
CA TYR A 8 10.66 0.35 7.92
C TYR A 8 11.60 1.55 7.90
N ASN A 9 12.88 1.36 8.26
CA ASN A 9 13.90 2.41 8.23
C ASN A 9 14.12 2.99 6.82
N LEU A 10 14.00 2.17 5.77
CA LEU A 10 14.11 2.64 4.40
C LEU A 10 12.99 3.66 4.06
N LEU A 11 11.81 3.51 4.64
CA LEU A 11 10.62 4.27 4.31
C LEU A 11 10.32 5.43 5.28
N ASP A 12 11.13 5.62 6.31
CA ASP A 12 10.78 6.43 7.48
C ASP A 12 10.60 7.92 7.17
N ASP A 13 11.49 8.45 6.34
CA ASP A 13 11.58 9.88 6.04
C ASP A 13 11.15 10.25 4.60
N ILE A 14 10.39 9.37 3.95
CA ILE A 14 9.86 9.60 2.60
C ILE A 14 8.34 9.66 2.57
N THR A 15 7.80 10.52 1.72
CA THR A 15 6.37 10.74 1.50
C THR A 15 6.11 10.85 -0.01
N PRO A 16 4.86 10.60 -0.46
CA PRO A 16 4.51 10.71 -1.87
C PRO A 16 4.77 12.09 -2.47
N LEU A 17 4.69 13.14 -1.67
CA LEU A 17 5.01 14.53 -2.01
C LEU A 17 6.01 15.12 -1.00
N ALA A 18 6.78 16.15 -1.37
CA ALA A 18 7.64 16.89 -0.43
C ALA A 18 6.85 17.59 0.70
N VAL A 19 5.55 17.81 0.51
CA VAL A 19 4.63 18.38 1.50
C VAL A 19 3.63 17.33 1.99
N ASN A 20 2.92 17.62 3.08
CA ASN A 20 1.87 16.75 3.58
C ASN A 20 0.73 16.63 2.56
N CYS A 21 0.67 15.50 1.84
CA CYS A 21 -0.38 15.24 0.85
C CYS A 21 -1.78 15.16 1.45
N GLY A 22 -1.91 14.93 2.76
CA GLY A 22 -3.19 14.97 3.48
C GLY A 22 -3.88 16.33 3.40
N LEU A 23 -3.14 17.42 3.19
CA LEU A 23 -3.72 18.75 2.99
C LEU A 23 -4.59 18.85 1.72
N LEU A 24 -4.36 17.98 0.73
CA LEU A 24 -5.13 17.96 -0.51
C LEU A 24 -6.52 17.33 -0.36
N CYS A 25 -6.69 16.41 0.59
CA CYS A 25 -7.91 15.62 0.76
C CYS A 25 -8.42 15.55 2.19
N GLY A 26 -7.90 16.37 3.11
CA GLY A 26 -8.23 16.29 4.54
C GLY A 26 -7.80 14.97 5.19
N SER A 27 -6.73 14.34 4.70
CA SER A 27 -6.24 13.05 5.18
C SER A 27 -7.25 11.89 5.03
N ALA A 28 -8.04 11.88 3.96
CA ALA A 28 -9.09 10.87 3.74
C ALA A 28 -8.63 9.41 3.84
N CYS A 29 -7.41 9.07 3.40
CA CYS A 29 -6.86 7.71 3.53
C CYS A 29 -6.42 7.34 4.97
N CYS A 30 -6.44 8.30 5.90
CA CYS A 30 -6.15 8.09 7.31
C CYS A 30 -7.42 8.09 8.18
N THR A 31 -8.60 8.32 7.59
CA THR A 31 -9.90 8.25 8.28
C THR A 31 -10.56 6.89 8.09
N GLU A 32 -11.70 6.63 8.72
CA GLU A 32 -12.54 5.48 8.35
C GLU A 32 -13.47 5.90 7.19
N TRP A 33 -12.97 5.85 5.95
CA TRP A 33 -13.74 6.29 4.76
C TRP A 33 -14.84 5.30 4.35
N GLU A 34 -14.78 4.07 4.85
CA GLU A 34 -15.79 3.03 4.72
C GLU A 34 -15.77 2.20 6.02
N GLN A 35 -16.91 1.63 6.41
CA GLN A 35 -17.00 0.82 7.62
C GLN A 35 -16.01 -0.35 7.58
N GLY A 36 -15.11 -0.41 8.56
CA GLY A 36 -14.10 -1.45 8.63
C GLY A 36 -12.90 -1.24 7.69
N ALA A 37 -12.78 -0.07 7.05
CA ALA A 37 -11.60 0.33 6.30
C ALA A 37 -10.35 0.20 7.18
N GLY A 38 -9.32 -0.43 6.64
CA GLY A 38 -8.09 -0.73 7.35
C GLY A 38 -7.06 -1.31 6.40
N ILE A 39 -5.90 -1.64 6.96
CA ILE A 39 -4.74 -2.08 6.19
C ILE A 39 -4.39 -3.49 6.58
N TYR A 40 -4.38 -4.38 5.59
CA TYR A 40 -3.82 -5.71 5.75
C TYR A 40 -2.31 -5.63 5.91
N LEU A 41 -1.82 -6.31 6.94
CA LEU A 41 -0.40 -6.51 7.15
C LEU A 41 0.14 -7.54 6.16
N LEU A 42 1.39 -7.34 5.76
CA LEU A 42 2.12 -8.35 5.00
C LEU A 42 2.64 -9.45 5.93
N PRO A 43 2.81 -10.69 5.44
CA PRO A 43 3.36 -11.78 6.22
C PRO A 43 4.63 -11.41 7.01
N GLY A 44 4.56 -11.52 8.34
CA GLY A 44 5.65 -11.25 9.27
C GLY A 44 5.74 -9.79 9.74
N GLU A 45 4.96 -8.88 9.15
CA GLU A 45 4.92 -7.47 9.53
C GLU A 45 4.30 -7.27 10.92
N GLU A 46 3.48 -8.22 11.37
CA GLU A 46 2.84 -8.25 12.68
C GLU A 46 3.83 -8.01 13.82
N GLY A 47 5.09 -8.44 13.64
CA GLY A 47 6.18 -8.26 14.61
C GLY A 47 6.61 -6.82 14.83
N MET A 48 6.18 -5.87 13.98
CA MET A 48 6.44 -4.43 14.16
C MET A 48 5.47 -3.76 15.13
N PHE A 49 4.43 -4.48 15.57
CA PHE A 49 3.38 -3.98 16.45
C PHE A 49 3.34 -4.80 17.73
N SER A 50 3.37 -4.10 18.86
CA SER A 50 3.33 -4.72 20.19
C SER A 50 1.91 -5.17 20.59
N GLY A 51 0.88 -4.59 19.97
CA GLY A 51 -0.52 -4.75 20.36
C GLY A 51 -0.94 -3.84 21.52
N LEU A 52 -0.03 -2.99 22.02
CA LEU A 52 -0.27 -2.03 23.09
C LEU A 52 -0.42 -0.59 22.57
N GLU A 53 -0.40 -0.40 21.25
CA GLU A 53 -0.52 0.90 20.62
C GLU A 53 -1.94 1.47 20.77
N GLU A 54 -2.10 2.58 21.48
CA GLU A 54 -3.40 3.26 21.66
C GLU A 54 -3.95 3.89 20.37
N TRP A 55 -3.10 4.08 19.36
CA TRP A 55 -3.47 4.76 18.10
C TRP A 55 -4.02 3.80 17.02
N LEU A 56 -4.11 2.51 17.32
CA LEU A 56 -4.62 1.50 16.39
C LEU A 56 -5.50 0.45 17.07
N VAL A 57 -6.26 -0.26 16.24
CA VAL A 57 -6.96 -1.48 16.60
C VAL A 57 -6.51 -2.58 15.64
N ARG A 58 -6.12 -3.73 16.19
CA ARG A 58 -5.81 -4.95 15.46
C ARG A 58 -7.05 -5.84 15.41
N GLU A 59 -7.40 -6.35 14.24
CA GLU A 59 -8.45 -7.34 14.06
C GLU A 59 -7.92 -8.50 13.22
N GLU A 60 -8.17 -9.74 13.66
CA GLU A 60 -7.85 -10.93 12.88
C GLU A 60 -9.06 -11.31 12.03
N ARG A 61 -8.84 -11.47 10.72
CA ARG A 61 -9.88 -11.95 9.80
C ARG A 61 -9.56 -13.35 9.32
N SER A 62 -10.54 -14.23 9.47
CA SER A 62 -10.47 -15.65 9.11
C SER A 62 -11.36 -16.03 7.93
N THR A 63 -12.23 -15.12 7.46
CA THR A 63 -13.17 -15.39 6.37
C THR A 63 -12.62 -14.87 5.03
N GLY A 64 -12.36 -15.79 4.09
CA GLY A 64 -11.99 -15.49 2.70
C GLY A 64 -10.51 -15.16 2.49
N GLU A 65 -9.94 -14.24 3.27
CA GLU A 65 -8.52 -13.88 3.28
C GLU A 65 -7.99 -14.00 4.71
N TYR A 66 -7.10 -14.97 4.97
CA TYR A 66 -6.40 -15.06 6.26
C TYR A 66 -5.42 -13.88 6.37
N GLY A 67 -5.63 -13.01 7.36
CA GLY A 67 -4.73 -11.88 7.57
C GLY A 67 -5.07 -11.01 8.77
N VAL A 68 -4.09 -10.23 9.20
CA VAL A 68 -4.25 -9.23 10.25
C VAL A 68 -4.56 -7.88 9.60
N ILE A 69 -5.67 -7.26 9.99
CA ILE A 69 -6.00 -5.89 9.59
C ILE A 69 -5.70 -4.93 10.74
N ILE A 70 -5.04 -3.81 10.42
CA ILE A 70 -4.85 -2.69 11.34
C ILE A 70 -5.73 -1.54 10.91
N ARG A 71 -6.50 -1.00 11.85
CA ARG A 71 -7.22 0.26 11.71
C ARG A 71 -6.56 1.32 12.59
N CYS A 72 -6.13 2.42 11.99
CA CYS A 72 -5.54 3.55 12.72
C CYS A 72 -6.62 4.59 13.05
N ASN A 73 -6.45 5.34 14.13
CA ASN A 73 -7.35 6.43 14.51
C ASN A 73 -7.10 7.76 13.75
N GLY A 74 -6.22 7.76 12.75
CA GLY A 74 -5.84 8.94 11.95
C GLY A 74 -4.71 9.81 12.51
N THR A 75 -4.30 9.62 13.77
CA THR A 75 -3.21 10.37 14.43
C THR A 75 -1.93 9.54 14.62
N CYS A 76 -1.75 8.50 13.82
CA CYS A 76 -0.69 7.52 14.00
C CYS A 76 0.73 8.07 13.71
N PRO A 77 1.73 7.69 14.54
CA PRO A 77 3.13 8.01 14.31
C PRO A 77 3.60 7.42 12.99
N ARG A 78 4.22 8.24 12.13
CA ARG A 78 4.54 7.88 10.75
C ARG A 78 5.51 6.71 10.69
N GLU A 79 6.51 6.74 11.55
CA GLU A 79 7.58 5.78 11.72
C GLU A 79 7.12 4.42 12.27
N ARG A 80 5.85 4.31 12.68
CA ARG A 80 5.24 3.05 13.08
C ARG A 80 4.05 2.63 12.20
N ARG A 81 3.73 3.39 11.15
CA ARG A 81 2.63 3.04 10.23
C ARG A 81 2.86 1.68 9.58
N PRO A 82 1.78 0.92 9.28
CA PRO A 82 1.86 -0.24 8.41
C PRO A 82 2.53 0.08 7.07
N PHE A 83 3.20 -0.90 6.50
CA PHE A 83 3.98 -0.82 5.28
C PHE A 83 3.16 -0.27 4.13
N ALA A 84 1.94 -0.79 3.92
CA ALA A 84 1.08 -0.31 2.84
C ALA A 84 0.67 1.16 3.03
N CYS A 85 0.48 1.66 4.25
CA CYS A 85 0.29 3.09 4.52
C CYS A 85 1.52 3.94 4.17
N ARG A 86 2.73 3.37 4.29
CA ARG A 86 3.98 4.08 3.97
C ARG A 86 4.20 4.18 2.48
N THR A 87 3.80 3.17 1.72
CA THR A 87 3.99 3.11 0.26
C THR A 87 2.78 3.60 -0.53
N PHE A 88 1.63 3.83 0.12
CA PHE A 88 0.49 4.49 -0.51
C PHE A 88 0.90 5.87 -1.07
N PRO A 89 0.51 6.25 -2.31
CA PRO A 89 -0.56 5.68 -3.14
C PRO A 89 -0.11 4.67 -4.20
N VAL A 90 1.06 4.04 -4.04
CA VAL A 90 1.56 3.07 -5.03
C VAL A 90 1.53 1.64 -4.50
N THR A 91 1.28 0.72 -5.43
CA THR A 91 1.19 -0.72 -5.20
C THR A 91 2.19 -1.43 -6.13
N PRO A 92 2.78 -2.57 -5.74
CA PRO A 92 3.65 -3.33 -6.60
C PRO A 92 2.83 -4.09 -7.64
N TYR A 93 3.39 -4.22 -8.83
CA TYR A 93 2.87 -5.05 -9.89
C TYR A 93 4.00 -5.92 -10.43
N LEU A 94 3.70 -7.20 -10.65
CA LEU A 94 4.59 -8.14 -11.32
C LEU A 94 4.06 -8.43 -12.72
N SER A 95 4.87 -8.07 -13.72
CA SER A 95 4.61 -8.39 -15.12
C SER A 95 4.58 -9.92 -15.34
N PRO A 96 4.03 -10.40 -16.46
CA PRO A 96 4.09 -11.82 -16.81
C PRO A 96 5.52 -12.40 -16.81
N GLU A 97 6.53 -11.57 -17.12
CA GLU A 97 7.95 -11.91 -17.08
C GLU A 97 8.57 -11.84 -15.67
N GLY A 98 7.76 -11.49 -14.66
CA GLY A 98 8.19 -11.39 -13.26
C GLY A 98 8.95 -10.11 -12.93
N LYS A 99 8.85 -9.06 -13.76
CA LYS A 99 9.48 -7.77 -13.50
C LYS A 99 8.62 -6.93 -12.55
N LEU A 100 9.24 -6.36 -11.53
CA LEU A 100 8.58 -5.42 -10.61
C LEU A 100 8.38 -4.06 -11.27
N GLU A 101 7.15 -3.57 -11.18
CA GLU A 101 6.74 -2.20 -11.50
C GLU A 101 5.99 -1.61 -10.30
N LEU A 102 6.08 -0.29 -10.12
CA LEU A 102 5.19 0.43 -9.20
C LEU A 102 4.07 1.05 -10.02
N ARG A 103 2.83 0.84 -9.60
CA ARG A 103 1.63 1.43 -10.22
C ARG A 103 0.85 2.22 -9.18
N LEU A 104 0.06 3.19 -9.63
CA LEU A 104 -0.92 3.84 -8.75
C LEU A 104 -1.96 2.81 -8.33
N ASP A 105 -2.35 2.83 -7.05
CA ASP A 105 -3.40 1.97 -6.54
C ASP A 105 -4.77 2.48 -7.00
N GLU A 106 -5.22 1.97 -8.16
CA GLU A 106 -6.46 2.41 -8.80
C GLU A 106 -7.71 2.21 -7.92
N ALA A 107 -7.66 1.28 -6.95
CA ALA A 107 -8.76 1.12 -5.98
C ALA A 107 -8.99 2.40 -5.16
N ALA A 108 -7.97 3.26 -5.04
CA ALA A 108 -8.05 4.54 -4.34
C ALA A 108 -8.38 5.73 -5.25
N VAL A 109 -8.83 5.53 -6.50
CA VAL A 109 -9.15 6.63 -7.44
C VAL A 109 -10.21 7.60 -6.90
N LEU A 110 -11.19 7.10 -6.15
CA LEU A 110 -12.23 7.93 -5.51
C LEU A 110 -11.78 8.53 -4.17
N LEU A 111 -10.68 8.04 -3.61
CA LEU A 111 -10.19 8.41 -2.27
C LEU A 111 -9.01 9.40 -2.32
N CYS A 112 -8.08 9.20 -3.26
CA CYS A 112 -6.81 9.90 -3.30
C CYS A 112 -6.70 10.78 -4.55
N PRO A 113 -6.49 12.11 -4.39
CA PRO A 113 -6.32 13.00 -5.53
C PRO A 113 -5.08 12.70 -6.37
N LEU A 114 -4.02 12.10 -5.78
CA LEU A 114 -2.82 11.69 -6.51
C LEU A 114 -3.06 10.50 -7.42
N VAL A 115 -3.89 9.54 -6.98
CA VAL A 115 -4.33 8.44 -7.83
C VAL A 115 -5.23 8.96 -8.93
N LYS A 116 -6.20 9.81 -8.59
CA LYS A 116 -7.13 10.43 -9.55
C LYS A 116 -6.43 11.24 -10.64
N ALA A 117 -5.31 11.88 -10.32
CA ALA A 117 -4.51 12.60 -11.31
C ALA A 117 -3.88 11.67 -12.37
N GLY A 118 -3.72 10.37 -12.07
CA GLY A 118 -3.30 9.35 -13.02
C GLY A 118 -1.82 9.39 -13.43
N ASP A 119 -1.05 10.40 -13.02
CA ASP A 119 0.36 10.54 -13.38
C ASP A 119 1.29 10.23 -12.21
N ILE A 120 1.85 9.02 -12.18
CA ILE A 120 2.81 8.59 -11.14
C ILE A 120 4.06 9.49 -11.07
N ARG A 121 4.39 10.25 -12.13
CA ARG A 121 5.59 11.11 -12.17
C ARG A 121 5.44 12.36 -11.31
N ILE A 122 4.24 12.68 -10.83
CA ILE A 122 4.01 13.76 -9.86
C ILE A 122 4.53 13.41 -8.47
N LEU A 123 4.77 12.11 -8.20
CA LEU A 123 5.26 11.64 -6.92
C LEU A 123 6.76 11.87 -6.78
N GLU A 124 7.21 12.06 -5.55
CA GLU A 124 8.63 12.25 -5.23
C GLU A 124 9.48 11.09 -5.75
N LYS A 125 10.54 11.42 -6.50
CA LYS A 125 11.43 10.39 -7.08
C LYS A 125 12.08 9.53 -5.99
N ARG A 126 12.46 10.15 -4.87
CA ARG A 126 13.05 9.45 -3.72
C ARG A 126 12.05 8.49 -3.08
N PHE A 127 10.78 8.85 -3.03
CA PHE A 127 9.70 7.98 -2.56
C PHE A 127 9.57 6.75 -3.46
N LEU A 128 9.42 6.95 -4.78
CA LEU A 128 9.30 5.85 -5.74
C LEU A 128 10.51 4.91 -5.68
N MET A 129 11.72 5.46 -5.63
CA MET A 129 12.96 4.68 -5.57
C MET A 129 13.01 3.80 -4.32
N ARG A 130 12.74 4.36 -3.14
CA ARG A 130 12.83 3.60 -1.88
C ARG A 130 11.69 2.62 -1.71
N THR A 131 10.48 2.97 -2.16
CA THR A 131 9.35 2.04 -2.23
C THR A 131 9.68 0.85 -3.14
N ARG A 132 10.30 1.08 -4.30
CA ARG A 132 10.75 -0.01 -5.19
C ARG A 132 11.78 -0.90 -4.49
N LEU A 133 12.80 -0.31 -3.87
CA LEU A 133 13.83 -1.06 -3.13
C LEU A 133 13.22 -1.91 -2.00
N ALA A 134 12.25 -1.37 -1.27
CA ALA A 134 11.55 -2.11 -0.22
C ALA A 134 10.80 -3.32 -0.79
N TRP A 135 10.06 -3.14 -1.90
CA TRP A 135 9.38 -4.23 -2.57
C TRP A 135 10.34 -5.27 -3.15
N GLU A 136 11.48 -4.87 -3.72
CA GLU A 136 12.50 -5.82 -4.20
C GLU A 136 13.05 -6.72 -3.09
N GLU A 137 13.18 -6.19 -1.87
CA GLU A 137 13.59 -6.98 -0.71
C GLU A 137 12.45 -7.89 -0.22
N LEU A 138 11.21 -7.37 -0.13
CA LEU A 138 10.03 -8.14 0.28
C LEU A 138 9.69 -9.30 -0.67
N LEU A 139 9.85 -9.10 -1.98
CA LEU A 139 9.57 -10.10 -3.01
C LEU A 139 10.56 -11.27 -3.04
N ARG A 140 11.59 -11.25 -2.18
CA ARG A 140 12.44 -12.42 -1.92
C ARG A 140 11.76 -13.44 -1.02
N GLU A 141 10.75 -13.03 -0.25
CA GLU A 141 9.95 -13.92 0.58
C GLU A 141 8.86 -14.59 -0.30
N PRO A 142 8.90 -15.93 -0.48
CA PRO A 142 8.02 -16.62 -1.44
C PRO A 142 6.53 -16.38 -1.20
N GLN A 143 6.09 -16.29 0.06
CA GLN A 143 4.68 -16.04 0.39
C GLN A 143 4.24 -14.64 -0.08
N ILE A 144 5.05 -13.61 0.17
CA ILE A 144 4.75 -12.25 -0.28
C ILE A 144 4.73 -12.21 -1.80
N ARG A 145 5.75 -12.79 -2.45
CA ARG A 145 5.84 -12.84 -3.90
C ARG A 145 4.60 -13.47 -4.54
N LYS A 146 4.20 -14.66 -4.08
CA LYS A 146 3.01 -15.36 -4.58
C LYS A 146 1.74 -14.52 -4.44
N ASN A 147 1.59 -13.81 -3.32
CA ASN A 147 0.45 -12.92 -3.10
C ASN A 147 0.44 -11.75 -4.10
N ILE A 148 1.59 -11.11 -4.34
CA ILE A 148 1.70 -10.01 -5.30
C ILE A 148 1.51 -10.50 -6.74
N GLU A 149 2.04 -11.68 -7.10
CA GLU A 149 1.79 -12.31 -8.40
C GLU A 149 0.30 -12.52 -8.62
N TRP A 150 -0.39 -13.14 -7.65
CA TRP A 150 -1.84 -13.37 -7.72
C TRP A 150 -2.61 -12.05 -7.89
N LYS A 151 -2.32 -11.03 -7.09
CA LYS A 151 -2.94 -9.69 -7.21
C LYS A 151 -2.67 -9.06 -8.58
N SER A 152 -1.45 -9.17 -9.08
CA SER A 152 -1.07 -8.64 -10.41
C SER A 152 -1.85 -9.34 -11.53
N ARG A 153 -2.13 -10.65 -11.40
CA ARG A 153 -2.99 -11.35 -12.36
C ARG A 153 -4.44 -10.88 -12.32
N GLN A 154 -4.96 -10.50 -11.14
CA GLN A 154 -6.31 -9.90 -11.06
C GLN A 154 -6.37 -8.55 -11.78
N VAL A 155 -5.33 -7.72 -11.62
CA VAL A 155 -5.21 -6.45 -12.35
C VAL A 155 -5.22 -6.68 -13.86
N ASP A 156 -4.43 -7.63 -14.37
CA ASP A 156 -4.41 -7.97 -15.81
C ASP A 156 -5.76 -8.42 -16.36
N ILE A 157 -6.58 -9.10 -15.54
CA ILE A 157 -7.92 -9.51 -15.92
C ILE A 157 -8.83 -8.28 -15.98
N MET A 158 -8.78 -7.43 -14.95
CA MET A 158 -9.59 -6.21 -14.87
C MET A 158 -9.25 -5.19 -15.97
N GLU A 159 -7.97 -5.03 -16.32
CA GLU A 159 -7.53 -4.14 -17.41
C GLU A 159 -8.07 -4.57 -18.79
N LYS A 160 -8.38 -5.87 -18.96
CA LYS A 160 -8.95 -6.42 -20.20
C LYS A 160 -10.47 -6.35 -20.25
N ASP A 161 -11.12 -5.93 -19.16
CA ASP A 161 -12.57 -5.86 -19.09
C ASP A 161 -13.11 -4.84 -20.11
N PRO A 162 -14.05 -5.22 -21.00
CA PRO A 162 -14.63 -4.33 -22.00
C PRO A 162 -15.14 -2.99 -21.46
N TRP A 163 -15.62 -2.95 -20.21
CA TRP A 163 -16.16 -1.72 -19.61
C TRP A 163 -15.09 -0.65 -19.36
N ARG A 164 -13.81 -1.01 -19.22
CA ARG A 164 -12.70 -0.05 -19.07
C ARG A 164 -12.61 0.93 -20.24
N LYS A 165 -12.91 0.47 -21.45
CA LYS A 165 -12.91 1.30 -22.67
C LYS A 165 -13.96 2.42 -22.62
N LEU A 166 -14.95 2.33 -21.73
CA LEU A 166 -15.97 3.37 -21.54
C LEU A 166 -15.54 4.45 -20.55
N LEU A 167 -14.50 4.21 -19.74
CA LEU A 167 -13.93 5.18 -18.78
C LEU A 167 -12.78 6.02 -19.40
N GLU A 168 -12.33 5.66 -20.60
CA GLU A 168 -11.33 6.40 -21.39
C GLU A 168 -11.95 7.46 -22.33
N LEU A 169 -13.23 7.81 -22.13
CA LEU A 169 -13.97 8.83 -22.88
C LEU A 169 -13.85 10.23 -22.27
#